data_AF-A0A820NTW5-F1
#
_entry.id   AF-A0A820NTW5-F1
#
_cell.length_a   1.000
_cell.length_b   1.000
_cell.length_c   1.000
_cell.angle_alpha   90.00
_cell.angle_beta   90.00
_cell.angle_gamma   90.00
#
_symmetry.space_group_name_H-M   'P 1'
#
loop_
_entity.id
_entity.type
_entity.pdbx_description
1 polymer ?
#
loop_
_entity_poly.entity_id
_entity_poly.type
_entity_poly.pdbx_seq_one_letter_code
_entity_poly.pdbx_strand_id
1 'polypeptide(L)'
;AQYVWWPWAHWALAIFCYILAILTYIIVPSELSKAVHPEGKTDVIGSIIGITGLILFIYCWNEGPVVGWDKPYVYGVLIVSIVIIAIFIIVEMKIEEPIMPLSIWSVAGFPGVLGCMALGWSSFGIFIYYIVQFLENIHHTSPLLTTAMLTPLVIFGLIATVVVSQLYGRIPAHYLLMAAMIFF
;
A
#
# COMPACT_ATOMS: atom_id res chain seq x y z
N ALA A 1 14.02 -19.12 -3.48
CA ALA A 1 13.96 -20.38 -2.71
C ALA A 1 14.27 -21.60 -3.58
N GLN A 2 13.63 -21.74 -4.74
CA GLN A 2 13.76 -22.95 -5.59
C GLN A 2 15.17 -23.17 -6.19
N TYR A 3 15.86 -22.11 -6.62
CA TYR A 3 17.21 -22.21 -7.21
C TYR A 3 18.29 -21.43 -6.44
N VAL A 4 17.86 -20.42 -5.68
CA VAL A 4 18.71 -19.55 -4.87
C VAL A 4 18.03 -19.21 -3.55
N TRP A 5 18.84 -18.81 -2.58
CA TRP A 5 18.40 -18.38 -1.25
C TRP A 5 17.34 -17.26 -1.31
N TRP A 6 16.46 -17.18 -0.33
CA TRP A 6 15.29 -16.29 -0.36
C TRP A 6 15.61 -14.78 -0.47
N PRO A 7 16.72 -14.23 0.09
CA PRO A 7 17.01 -12.81 -0.02
C PRO A 7 17.28 -12.36 -1.46
N TRP A 8 17.65 -13.29 -2.36
CA TRP A 8 17.87 -12.97 -3.77
C TRP A 8 16.63 -12.39 -4.45
N ALA A 9 15.42 -12.72 -3.99
CA ALA A 9 14.20 -12.07 -4.47
C ALA A 9 14.20 -10.56 -4.18
N HIS A 10 14.68 -10.17 -2.98
CA HIS A 10 14.79 -8.77 -2.58
C HIS A 10 15.93 -8.07 -3.31
N TRP A 11 17.07 -8.74 -3.51
CA TRP A 11 18.17 -8.21 -4.31
C TRP A 11 17.77 -7.98 -5.78
N ALA A 12 17.06 -8.92 -6.39
CA ALA A 12 16.57 -8.77 -7.76
C ALA A 12 15.59 -7.59 -7.89
N LEU A 13 14.66 -7.45 -6.94
CA LEU A 13 13.76 -6.30 -6.88
C LEU A 13 14.53 -4.99 -6.71
N ALA A 14 15.52 -4.95 -5.82
CA ALA A 14 16.36 -3.78 -5.60
C ALA A 14 17.13 -3.37 -6.85
N ILE A 15 17.71 -4.33 -7.58
CA ILE A 15 18.40 -4.09 -8.87
C ILE A 15 17.41 -3.52 -9.88
N PHE A 16 16.21 -4.10 -10.00
CA PHE A 16 15.18 -3.61 -10.91
C PHE A 16 14.76 -2.17 -10.58
N CYS A 17 14.50 -1.87 -9.31
CA CYS A 17 14.21 -0.51 -8.83
C CYS A 17 15.35 0.46 -9.11
N TYR A 18 16.61 0.04 -8.95
CA TYR A 18 17.77 0.86 -9.24
C TYR A 18 17.90 1.19 -10.74
N ILE A 19 17.64 0.21 -11.61
CA ILE A 19 17.59 0.43 -13.07
C ILE A 19 16.48 1.42 -13.41
N LEU A 20 15.27 1.25 -12.85
CA LEU A 20 14.17 2.20 -13.06
C LEU A 20 14.53 3.61 -12.59
N ALA A 21 15.19 3.76 -11.45
CA ALA A 21 15.64 5.06 -10.95
C ALA A 21 16.62 5.75 -11.91
N ILE A 22 17.58 5.01 -12.49
CA ILE A 22 18.50 5.54 -13.51
C ILE A 22 17.73 5.95 -14.77
N LEU A 23 16.81 5.10 -15.24
CA LEU A 23 16.01 5.41 -16.43
C LEU A 23 15.16 6.66 -16.21
N THR A 24 14.53 6.80 -15.04
CA THR A 24 13.78 8.00 -14.66
C THR A 24 14.67 9.24 -14.70
N TYR A 25 15.89 9.17 -14.14
CA TYR A 25 16.83 10.29 -14.15
C TYR A 25 17.24 10.73 -15.57
N ILE A 26 17.34 9.79 -16.51
CA ILE A 26 17.75 10.07 -17.90
C ILE A 26 16.55 10.54 -18.76
N ILE A 27 15.39 9.89 -18.60
CA ILE A 27 14.23 10.07 -19.51
C ILE A 27 13.36 11.26 -19.08
N VAL A 28 13.15 11.46 -17.78
CA VAL A 28 12.21 12.49 -17.30
C VAL A 28 12.88 13.87 -17.40
N PRO A 29 12.33 14.80 -18.20
CA PRO A 29 12.92 16.13 -18.36
C PRO A 29 12.95 16.89 -17.03
N SER A 30 14.09 17.52 -16.72
CA SER A 30 14.26 18.33 -15.50
C SER A 30 13.31 19.52 -15.41
N GLU A 31 12.66 19.90 -16.51
CA GLU A 31 11.69 21.00 -16.54
C GLU A 31 10.37 20.64 -15.87
N LEU A 32 10.01 19.35 -15.80
CA LEU A 32 8.84 18.88 -15.04
C LEU A 32 9.01 19.13 -13.53
N SER A 33 10.25 19.15 -13.04
CA SER A 33 10.58 19.44 -11.63
C SER A 33 10.23 20.86 -11.20
N LYS A 34 10.09 21.81 -12.14
CA LYS A 34 9.78 23.21 -11.83
C LYS A 34 8.29 23.44 -11.54
N ALA A 35 7.43 22.45 -11.83
CA ALA A 35 6.00 22.49 -11.53
C ALA A 35 5.68 22.15 -10.06
N VAL A 36 6.67 21.71 -9.27
CA VAL A 36 6.50 21.43 -7.85
C VAL A 36 6.70 22.75 -7.09
N HIS A 37 5.62 23.31 -6.57
CA HIS A 37 5.67 24.47 -5.67
C HIS A 37 6.50 24.12 -4.43
N PRO A 38 7.69 24.70 -4.22
CA PRO A 38 8.57 24.37 -3.09
C PRO A 38 8.16 25.05 -1.79
N GLU A 39 7.03 25.77 -1.77
CA GLU A 39 6.69 26.71 -0.69
C GLU A 39 6.06 26.04 0.54
N GLY A 40 5.74 24.75 0.48
CA GLY A 40 5.24 24.00 1.63
C GLY A 40 6.35 23.54 2.57
N LYS A 41 6.25 23.86 3.86
CA LYS A 41 7.04 23.25 4.92
C LYS A 41 6.63 21.79 5.06
N THR A 42 7.56 20.88 4.81
CA THR A 42 7.32 19.44 5.04
C THR A 42 7.05 19.18 6.52
N ASP A 43 5.93 18.54 6.86
CA ASP A 43 5.64 18.10 8.22
C ASP A 43 6.49 16.88 8.61
N VAL A 44 7.73 17.14 9.04
CA VAL A 44 8.67 16.11 9.48
C VAL A 44 8.21 15.43 10.78
N ILE A 45 7.61 16.18 11.71
CA ILE A 45 7.24 15.67 13.02
C ILE A 45 6.04 14.73 12.90
N GLY A 46 4.97 15.17 12.23
CA GLY A 46 3.81 14.34 11.94
C GLY A 46 4.20 13.13 11.11
N SER A 47 5.07 13.29 10.11
CA SER A 47 5.59 12.15 9.33
C SER A 47 6.25 11.10 10.22
N ILE A 48 7.16 11.49 11.12
CA ILE A 48 7.86 10.55 12.01
C ILE A 48 6.87 9.83 12.93
N ILE A 49 5.96 10.56 13.57
CA ILE A 49 4.99 9.99 14.52
C ILE A 49 4.02 9.05 13.77
N GLY A 50 3.49 9.48 12.62
CA GLY A 50 2.58 8.70 11.79
C GLY A 50 3.21 7.42 11.27
N ILE A 51 4.41 7.52 10.68
CA ILE A 51 5.16 6.35 10.18
C ILE A 51 5.46 5.38 11.34
N THR A 52 5.92 5.89 12.49
CA THR A 52 6.23 5.05 13.65
C THR A 52 4.99 4.31 14.15
N GLY A 53 3.85 5.00 14.28
CA GLY A 53 2.59 4.40 14.70
C GLY A 53 2.13 3.29 13.75
N LEU A 54 2.19 3.55 12.44
CA LEU A 54 1.81 2.58 11.41
C LEU A 54 2.74 1.36 11.37
N ILE A 55 4.05 1.55 11.51
CA ILE A 55 5.01 0.43 11.57
C ILE A 55 4.72 -0.47 12.76
N LEU A 56 4.51 0.10 13.95
CA LEU A 56 4.20 -0.69 15.15
C LEU A 56 2.86 -1.43 15.03
N PHE A 57 1.86 -0.80 14.42
CA PHE A 57 0.56 -1.42 14.17
C PHE A 57 0.69 -2.63 13.23
N ILE A 58 1.37 -2.45 12.10
CA ILE A 58 1.62 -3.52 11.12
C ILE A 58 2.50 -4.63 11.71
N TYR A 59 3.49 -4.28 12.53
CA TYR A 59 4.35 -5.23 13.23
C TYR A 59 3.53 -6.19 14.10
N CYS A 60 2.61 -5.67 14.92
CA CYS A 60 1.76 -6.51 15.77
C CYS A 60 0.92 -7.51 14.96
N TRP A 61 0.40 -7.06 13.81
CA TRP A 61 -0.45 -7.88 12.95
C TRP A 61 0.34 -8.99 12.23
N ASN A 62 1.61 -8.75 11.91
CA ASN A 62 2.49 -9.76 11.33
C ASN A 62 3.06 -10.72 12.36
N GLU A 63 3.44 -10.22 13.54
CA GLU A 63 4.03 -11.04 14.60
C GLU A 63 3.00 -11.89 15.35
N GLY A 64 1.79 -11.39 15.56
CA GLY A 64 0.75 -12.11 16.30
C GLY A 64 0.50 -13.54 15.81
N PRO A 65 0.34 -13.77 14.49
CA PRO A 65 0.24 -15.11 13.91
C PRO A 65 1.51 -15.98 14.05
N VAL A 66 2.70 -15.37 14.15
CA VAL A 66 3.99 -16.07 14.20
C VAL A 66 4.34 -16.53 15.62
N VAL A 67 4.20 -15.63 16.60
CA VAL A 67 4.59 -15.86 18.01
C VAL A 67 3.42 -16.26 18.91
N GLY A 68 2.18 -16.11 18.42
CA GLY A 68 0.95 -16.28 19.18
C GLY A 68 0.47 -14.95 19.78
N TRP A 69 -0.85 -14.73 19.72
CA TRP A 69 -1.50 -13.58 20.33
C TRP A 69 -1.49 -13.63 21.87
N ASP A 70 -1.21 -14.79 22.47
CA ASP A 70 -1.12 -14.98 23.92
C ASP A 70 0.02 -14.18 24.58
N LYS A 71 0.99 -13.69 23.79
CA LYS A 71 2.16 -12.98 24.32
C LYS A 71 1.80 -11.55 24.75
N PRO A 72 2.03 -11.19 26.04
CA PRO A 72 1.68 -9.86 26.56
C PRO A 72 2.30 -8.69 25.81
N TYR A 73 3.50 -8.86 25.23
CA TYR A 73 4.17 -7.79 24.49
C TYR A 73 3.43 -7.43 23.20
N VAL A 74 2.72 -8.38 22.55
CA VAL A 74 1.96 -8.10 21.31
C VAL A 74 0.83 -7.12 21.61
N TYR A 75 0.09 -7.35 22.70
CA TYR A 75 -0.93 -6.40 23.17
C TYR A 75 -0.33 -5.06 23.60
N GLY A 76 0.81 -5.08 24.29
CA GLY A 76 1.52 -3.88 24.72
C GLY A 76 1.91 -2.99 23.54
N VAL A 77 2.55 -3.57 22.51
CA VAL A 77 2.95 -2.84 21.30
C VAL A 77 1.72 -2.38 20.51
N LEU A 78 0.65 -3.17 20.45
CA LEU A 78 -0.59 -2.77 19.79
C LEU A 78 -1.22 -1.54 20.45
N ILE A 79 -1.33 -1.53 21.78
CA ILE A 79 -1.86 -0.38 22.53
C ILE A 79 -0.97 0.84 22.31
N VAL A 80 0.36 0.68 22.40
CA VAL A 80 1.31 1.77 22.14
C VAL A 80 1.15 2.33 20.73
N SER A 81 0.97 1.47 19.71
CA SER A 81 0.75 1.89 18.33
C SER A 81 -0.53 2.73 18.18
N ILE A 82 -1.63 2.31 18.80
CA ILE A 82 -2.91 3.05 18.78
C ILE A 82 -2.75 4.42 19.46
N VAL A 83 -2.04 4.48 20.60
CA VAL A 83 -1.76 5.74 21.29
C VAL A 83 -0.92 6.66 20.42
N ILE A 84 0.12 6.16 19.75
CA ILE A 84 0.96 6.97 18.84
C ILE A 84 0.14 7.48 17.64
N ILE A 85 -0.73 6.66 17.06
CA ILE A 85 -1.63 7.09 15.97
C ILE A 85 -2.60 8.18 16.47
N ALA A 86 -3.15 8.04 17.69
CA ALA A 86 -3.99 9.08 18.27
C ALA A 86 -3.21 10.39 18.51
N ILE A 87 -1.96 10.31 18.97
CA ILE A 87 -1.06 11.45 19.11
C ILE A 87 -0.80 12.10 17.75
N PHE A 88 -0.55 11.30 16.70
CA PHE A 88 -0.38 11.79 15.33
C PHE A 88 -1.58 12.63 14.89
N ILE A 89 -2.80 12.15 15.09
CA ILE A 89 -4.03 12.90 14.74
C ILE A 89 -4.09 14.23 15.50
N ILE A 90 -3.76 14.24 16.81
CA ILE A 90 -3.76 15.47 17.61
C ILE A 90 -2.67 16.45 17.16
N VAL A 91 -1.52 15.96 16.72
CA VAL A 91 -0.41 16.76 16.21
C VAL A 91 -0.80 17.38 14.85
N GLU A 92 -1.35 16.59 13.93
CA GLU A 92 -1.87 17.04 12.63
C GLU A 92 -2.94 18.13 12.78
N MET A 93 -3.79 18.05 13.82
CA MET A 93 -4.78 19.10 14.11
C MET A 93 -4.17 20.46 14.46
N LYS A 94 -2.91 20.50 14.88
CA LYS A 94 -2.23 21.70 15.40
C LYS A 94 -1.19 22.29 14.43
N ILE A 95 -0.80 21.56 13.41
CA ILE A 95 0.22 21.98 12.45
C ILE A 95 -0.42 22.89 11.38
N GLU A 96 0.35 23.89 10.93
CA GLU A 96 -0.11 24.87 9.93
C GLU A 96 -0.31 24.24 8.55
N GLU A 97 0.55 23.28 8.18
CA GLU A 97 0.50 22.53 6.92
C GLU A 97 0.40 21.02 7.21
N PRO A 98 -0.79 20.52 7.59
CA PRO A 98 -1.01 19.11 7.87
C PRO A 98 -0.84 18.25 6.61
N ILE A 99 -0.30 17.04 6.77
CA ILE A 99 -0.20 16.05 5.68
C ILE A 99 -1.60 15.66 5.20
N MET A 100 -2.54 15.53 6.13
CA MET A 100 -3.94 15.24 5.81
C MET A 100 -4.85 16.26 6.51
N PRO A 101 -5.27 17.33 5.82
CA PRO A 101 -6.18 18.31 6.41
C PRO A 101 -7.49 17.62 6.80
N LEU A 102 -7.85 17.64 8.09
CA LEU A 102 -9.03 16.93 8.59
C LEU A 102 -10.35 17.40 7.96
N SER A 103 -10.37 18.60 7.37
CA SER A 103 -11.49 19.09 6.58
C SER A 103 -11.87 18.16 5.42
N ILE A 104 -10.95 17.34 4.91
CA ILE A 104 -11.24 16.37 3.85
C ILE A 104 -12.26 15.31 4.30
N TRP A 105 -12.29 14.97 5.59
CA TRP A 105 -13.27 14.03 6.15
C TRP A 105 -14.70 14.59 6.15
N SER A 106 -14.85 15.91 6.06
CA SER A 106 -16.17 16.56 5.91
C SER A 106 -16.69 16.53 4.47
N VAL A 107 -15.85 16.19 3.49
CA VAL A 107 -16.24 16.08 2.09
C VAL A 107 -17.17 14.89 1.92
N ALA A 108 -18.37 15.14 1.39
CA ALA A 108 -19.36 14.10 1.18
C ALA A 108 -18.80 12.97 0.30
N GLY A 109 -18.93 11.73 0.78
CA GLY A 109 -18.43 10.53 0.11
C GLY A 109 -16.97 10.18 0.37
N PHE A 110 -16.15 11.07 0.93
CA PHE A 110 -14.73 10.78 1.19
C PHE A 110 -14.52 9.59 2.15
N PRO A 111 -15.20 9.51 3.32
CA PRO A 111 -15.07 8.35 4.20
C PRO A 111 -15.57 7.05 3.55
N GLY A 112 -16.61 7.15 2.72
CA GLY A 112 -17.17 6.00 1.99
C GLY A 112 -16.20 5.46 0.95
N VAL A 113 -15.56 6.34 0.17
CA VAL A 113 -14.53 5.97 -0.80
C VAL A 113 -13.34 5.31 -0.12
N LEU A 114 -12.84 5.88 0.99
CA LEU A 114 -11.76 5.27 1.76
C LEU A 114 -12.16 3.91 2.34
N GLY A 115 -13.38 3.78 2.85
CA GLY A 115 -13.92 2.51 3.35
C GLY A 115 -13.98 1.44 2.26
N CYS A 116 -14.50 1.79 1.08
CA CYS A 116 -14.52 0.89 -0.08
C CYS A 116 -13.11 0.47 -0.49
N MET A 117 -12.16 1.41 -0.58
CA MET A 117 -10.76 1.08 -0.89
C MET A 117 -10.15 0.14 0.16
N ALA A 118 -10.36 0.40 1.45
CA ALA A 118 -9.85 -0.44 2.52
C ALA A 118 -10.41 -1.87 2.46
N LEU A 119 -11.71 -2.02 2.25
CA LEU A 119 -12.36 -3.33 2.11
C LEU A 119 -11.92 -4.06 0.84
N GLY A 120 -11.81 -3.34 -0.27
CA GLY A 120 -11.25 -3.85 -1.52
C GLY A 120 -9.86 -4.43 -1.26
N TRP A 121 -8.89 -3.59 -0.89
CA TRP A 121 -7.51 -4.03 -0.63
C TRP A 121 -7.40 -5.17 0.39
N SER A 122 -8.25 -5.18 1.41
CA SER A 122 -8.32 -6.29 2.37
C SER A 122 -8.74 -7.60 1.71
N SER A 123 -9.77 -7.59 0.86
CA SER A 123 -10.22 -8.75 0.08
C SER A 123 -9.10 -9.28 -0.83
N PHE A 124 -8.40 -8.39 -1.55
CA PHE A 124 -7.31 -8.80 -2.42
C PHE A 124 -6.12 -9.39 -1.64
N GLY A 125 -5.77 -8.81 -0.49
CA GLY A 125 -4.74 -9.38 0.39
C GLY A 125 -5.08 -10.80 0.86
N ILE A 126 -6.33 -11.02 1.25
CA ILE A 126 -6.86 -12.33 1.64
C ILE A 126 -6.81 -13.31 0.44
N PHE A 127 -7.29 -12.88 -0.73
CA PHE A 127 -7.25 -13.68 -1.95
C PHE A 127 -5.83 -14.13 -2.31
N ILE A 128 -4.87 -13.19 -2.35
CA ILE A 128 -3.47 -13.48 -2.67
C ILE A 128 -2.87 -14.47 -1.67
N TYR A 129 -3.12 -14.28 -0.37
CA TYR A 129 -2.65 -15.22 0.64
C TYR A 129 -3.19 -16.63 0.40
N TYR A 130 -4.51 -16.78 0.28
CA TYR A 130 -5.13 -18.10 0.13
C TYR A 130 -4.83 -18.76 -1.20
N ILE A 131 -4.75 -18.03 -2.31
CA ILE A 131 -4.43 -18.63 -3.62
C ILE A 131 -2.99 -19.16 -3.64
N VAL A 132 -2.03 -18.46 -3.04
CA VAL A 132 -0.65 -18.95 -2.90
C VAL A 132 -0.62 -20.19 -2.01
N GLN A 133 -1.29 -20.14 -0.84
CA GLN A 133 -1.37 -21.29 0.06
C GLN A 133 -2.04 -22.50 -0.61
N PHE A 134 -3.09 -22.29 -1.38
CA PHE A 134 -3.76 -23.34 -2.16
C PHE A 134 -2.81 -23.93 -3.21
N LEU A 135 -2.15 -23.09 -4.00
CA LEU A 135 -1.26 -23.54 -5.07
C LEU A 135 -0.04 -24.28 -4.55
N GLU A 136 0.59 -23.81 -3.47
CA GLU A 136 1.81 -24.42 -2.93
C GLU A 136 1.50 -25.63 -2.03
N ASN A 137 0.53 -25.53 -1.12
CA ASN A 137 0.29 -26.57 -0.11
C ASN A 137 -0.73 -27.63 -0.52
N ILE A 138 -1.70 -27.29 -1.39
CA ILE A 138 -2.76 -28.22 -1.81
C ILE A 138 -2.49 -28.73 -3.23
N HIS A 139 -2.20 -27.82 -4.16
CA HIS A 139 -1.91 -28.16 -5.56
C HIS A 139 -0.44 -28.56 -5.78
N HIS A 140 0.40 -28.46 -4.73
CA HIS A 140 1.82 -28.86 -4.72
C HIS A 140 2.64 -28.29 -5.89
N THR A 141 2.30 -27.08 -6.31
CA THR A 141 3.05 -26.38 -7.35
C THR A 141 4.37 -25.86 -6.80
N SER A 142 5.40 -25.84 -7.66
CA SER A 142 6.66 -25.20 -7.28
C SER A 142 6.48 -23.68 -7.15
N PRO A 143 7.20 -23.00 -6.23
CA PRO A 143 7.05 -21.56 -6.04
C PRO A 143 7.25 -20.74 -7.32
N LEU A 144 8.17 -21.16 -8.20
CA LEU A 144 8.36 -20.49 -9.49
C LEU A 144 7.11 -20.62 -10.37
N LEU A 145 6.49 -21.80 -10.42
CA LEU A 145 5.27 -22.01 -11.19
C LEU A 145 4.09 -21.24 -10.57
N THR A 146 3.98 -21.19 -9.24
CA THR A 146 2.97 -20.39 -8.53
C THR A 146 3.07 -18.91 -8.93
N THR A 147 4.26 -18.33 -8.90
CA THR A 147 4.46 -16.94 -9.35
C THR A 147 4.13 -16.76 -10.84
N ALA A 148 4.49 -17.72 -11.69
CA ALA A 148 4.13 -17.69 -13.10
C ALA A 148 2.60 -17.72 -13.31
N MET A 149 1.87 -18.53 -12.55
CA MET A 149 0.40 -18.61 -12.58
C MET A 149 -0.28 -17.32 -12.09
N LEU A 150 0.38 -16.52 -11.25
CA LEU A 150 -0.12 -15.22 -10.79
C LEU A 150 0.25 -14.06 -11.73
N THR A 151 1.16 -14.26 -12.69
CA THR A 151 1.55 -13.24 -13.69
C THR A 151 0.37 -12.60 -14.44
N PRO A 152 -0.70 -13.33 -14.83
CA PRO A 152 -1.87 -12.71 -15.46
C PRO A 152 -2.48 -11.57 -14.64
N LEU A 153 -2.42 -11.62 -13.30
CA LEU A 153 -2.92 -10.53 -12.44
C LEU A 153 -2.21 -9.21 -12.75
N VAL A 154 -0.89 -9.25 -12.96
CA VAL A 154 -0.10 -8.06 -13.32
C VAL A 154 -0.49 -7.55 -14.70
N ILE A 155 -0.65 -8.46 -15.67
CA ILE A 155 -1.03 -8.10 -17.05
C ILE A 155 -2.40 -7.44 -17.07
N PHE A 156 -3.40 -8.03 -16.41
CA PHE A 156 -4.74 -7.45 -16.32
C PHE A 156 -4.75 -6.15 -15.50
N GLY A 157 -3.93 -6.04 -14.46
CA GLY A 157 -3.76 -4.78 -13.71
C GLY A 157 -3.20 -3.65 -14.57
N LEU A 158 -2.22 -3.93 -15.43
CA LEU A 158 -1.68 -2.96 -16.39
C LEU A 158 -2.74 -2.53 -17.42
N ILE A 159 -3.47 -3.50 -17.98
CA ILE A 159 -4.57 -3.22 -18.93
C ILE A 159 -5.64 -2.36 -18.24
N ALA A 160 -6.07 -2.74 -17.03
CA ALA A 160 -7.06 -2.00 -16.25
C ALA A 160 -6.60 -0.56 -15.97
N THR A 161 -5.32 -0.36 -15.63
CA THR A 161 -4.74 0.97 -15.41
C THR A 161 -4.84 1.84 -16.65
N VAL A 162 -4.46 1.30 -17.83
CA VAL A 162 -4.58 2.03 -19.10
C VAL A 162 -6.05 2.34 -19.42
N VAL A 163 -6.95 1.38 -19.28
CA VAL A 163 -8.38 1.57 -19.54
C VAL A 163 -8.96 2.64 -18.62
N VAL A 164 -8.72 2.57 -17.31
CA VAL A 164 -9.19 3.56 -16.33
C VAL A 164 -8.62 4.94 -16.62
N SER A 165 -7.33 5.04 -16.99
CA SER A 165 -6.71 6.32 -17.34
C SER A 165 -7.38 7.01 -18.53
N GLN A 166 -7.82 6.24 -19.53
CA GLN A 166 -8.53 6.76 -20.70
C GLN A 166 -9.99 7.14 -20.38
N LEU A 167 -10.58 6.53 -19.36
CA LEU A 167 -11.96 6.78 -18.93
C LEU A 167 -12.08 7.87 -17.86
N TYR A 168 -11.00 8.22 -17.16
CA TYR A 168 -10.98 9.16 -16.04
C TYR A 168 -11.54 10.56 -16.40
N GLY A 169 -11.42 10.99 -17.66
CA GLY A 169 -12.00 12.24 -18.16
C GLY A 169 -13.37 12.11 -18.83
N ARG A 170 -13.91 10.89 -18.94
CA ARG A 170 -15.16 10.59 -19.69
C ARG A 170 -16.29 10.09 -18.79
N ILE A 171 -15.96 9.40 -17.71
CA ILE A 171 -16.92 8.78 -16.80
C ILE A 171 -16.69 9.33 -15.38
N PRO A 172 -17.75 9.65 -14.61
CA PRO A 172 -17.59 10.02 -13.21
C PRO A 172 -16.83 8.96 -12.39
N ALA A 173 -15.89 9.41 -11.55
CA ALA A 173 -14.99 8.53 -10.79
C ALA A 173 -15.72 7.51 -9.90
N HIS A 174 -16.91 7.83 -9.39
CA HIS A 174 -17.68 6.92 -8.55
C HIS A 174 -18.20 5.68 -9.30
N TYR A 175 -18.52 5.79 -10.60
CA TYR A 175 -18.89 4.62 -11.41
C TYR A 175 -17.67 3.74 -11.71
N LEU A 176 -16.51 4.35 -11.95
CA LEU A 176 -15.25 3.62 -12.11
C LEU A 176 -14.89 2.86 -10.82
N LEU A 177 -15.03 3.53 -9.67
CA LEU A 177 -14.81 2.90 -8.36
C LEU A 177 -15.81 1.77 -8.11
N MET A 178 -17.09 1.97 -8.40
CA MET A 178 -18.11 0.94 -8.22
C MET A 178 -17.83 -0.29 -9.09
N ALA A 179 -17.49 -0.10 -10.37
CA ALA A 179 -17.11 -1.19 -11.25
C ALA A 179 -15.86 -1.91 -10.73
N ALA A 180 -14.83 -1.16 -10.32
CA ALA A 180 -13.62 -1.74 -9.75
C ALA A 180 -13.91 -2.60 -8.51
N MET A 181 -14.82 -2.17 -7.62
CA MET A 181 -15.18 -2.93 -6.42
C MET A 181 -16.01 -4.19 -6.72
N ILE A 182 -16.80 -4.20 -7.79
CA ILE A 182 -17.59 -5.38 -8.20
C ILE A 182 -16.68 -6.46 -8.81
N PHE A 183 -15.65 -6.05 -9.54
CA PHE A 183 -14.70 -6.93 -10.22
C PHE A 183 -13.37 -7.09 -9.47
N PHE A 184 -13.34 -6.73 -8.19
CA PHE A 184 -12.11 -6.66 -7.38
C PHE A 184 -11.53 -8.03 -7.05
#